data_AF-A0A840H226-F1
#
_entry.id   AF-A0A840H226-F1
#
_cell.length_a   1.000
_cell.length_b   1.000
_cell.length_c   1.000
_cell.angle_alpha   90.00
_cell.angle_beta   90.00
_cell.angle_gamma   90.00
#
_symmetry.space_group_name_H-M   'P 1'
#
loop_
_entity.id
_entity.type
_entity.pdbx_description
1 polymer ?
#
loop_
_entity_poly.entity_id
_entity_poly.type
_entity_poly.pdbx_seq_one_letter_code
_entity_poly.pdbx_strand_id
1 'polypeptide(L)'
;MHRLLLAEEVPSTARKRGVALSIVEATKTEELDTAFASAAAQRADAMIVFGDILTIRQATRVVGLAAEYHLPAIYFFRQFADGGLVVYGPDIADLFRRAGGYVDKILKGTKPADLPVEQPTKFELVINMKTAKALDLTVPPLVTRSCR
;
A
#
# COMPACT_ATOMS: atom_id res chain seq x y z
N MET A 1 5.19 -2.93 13.94
CA MET A 1 4.26 -3.43 12.91
C MET A 1 4.99 -3.72 11.59
N HIS A 2 5.67 -2.74 10.98
CA HIS A 2 6.45 -2.98 9.73
C HIS A 2 7.52 -4.08 9.84
N ARG A 3 8.23 -4.17 10.97
CA ARG A 3 9.31 -5.16 11.14
C ARG A 3 8.84 -6.62 11.07
N LEU A 4 7.68 -6.96 11.64
CA LEU A 4 7.17 -8.35 11.61
C LEU A 4 6.64 -8.70 10.20
N LEU A 5 5.95 -7.74 9.59
CA LEU A 5 5.34 -7.90 8.28
C LEU A 5 6.41 -8.04 7.18
N LEU A 6 7.45 -7.19 7.20
CA LEU A 6 8.54 -7.19 6.24
C LEU A 6 9.58 -8.30 6.49
N ALA A 7 9.82 -8.68 7.75
CA ALA A 7 10.85 -9.69 8.07
C ALA A 7 10.33 -11.13 8.00
N GLU A 8 9.04 -11.37 8.20
CA GLU A 8 8.51 -12.73 8.39
C GLU A 8 7.36 -13.06 7.44
N GLU A 9 6.27 -12.29 7.48
CA GLU A 9 5.06 -12.58 6.70
C GLU A 9 5.28 -12.47 5.19
N VAL A 10 5.86 -11.36 4.72
CA VAL A 10 6.08 -11.12 3.29
C VAL A 10 7.12 -12.10 2.71
N PRO A 11 8.29 -12.33 3.34
CA PRO A 11 9.24 -13.33 2.87
C PRO A 11 8.71 -14.77 2.92
N SER A 12 7.90 -15.11 3.92
CA SER A 12 7.28 -16.45 3.98
C SER A 12 6.25 -16.63 2.86
N THR A 13 5.44 -15.62 2.57
CA THR A 13 4.45 -15.65 1.50
C THR A 13 5.11 -15.71 0.12
N ALA A 14 6.14 -14.89 -0.11
CA ALA A 14 6.92 -14.89 -1.35
C ALA A 14 7.51 -16.29 -1.63
N ARG A 15 8.14 -16.92 -0.61
CA ARG A 15 8.65 -18.30 -0.71
C ARG A 15 7.55 -19.31 -1.03
N LYS A 16 6.41 -19.27 -0.33
CA LYS A 16 5.26 -20.16 -0.59
C LYS A 16 4.66 -19.97 -1.99
N ARG A 17 4.81 -18.78 -2.58
CA ARG A 17 4.29 -18.44 -3.91
C ARG A 17 5.34 -18.55 -5.03
N GLY A 18 6.59 -18.90 -4.70
CA GLY A 18 7.67 -18.99 -5.68
C GLY A 18 8.07 -17.64 -6.29
N VAL A 19 7.82 -16.54 -5.57
CA VAL A 19 8.14 -15.17 -6.02
C VAL A 19 9.50 -14.76 -5.42
N ALA A 20 10.40 -14.26 -6.27
CA ALA A 20 11.64 -13.64 -5.80
C ALA A 20 11.30 -12.30 -5.13
N LEU A 21 11.77 -12.12 -3.89
CA LEU A 21 11.52 -10.92 -3.11
C LEU A 21 12.83 -10.15 -2.91
N SER A 22 12.87 -8.94 -3.45
CA SER A 22 13.91 -7.95 -3.16
C SER A 22 13.32 -6.82 -2.34
N ILE A 23 13.98 -6.48 -1.23
CA ILE A 23 13.60 -5.36 -0.38
C ILE A 23 14.51 -4.18 -0.72
N VAL A 24 13.91 -3.04 -1.08
CA VAL A 24 14.60 -1.77 -1.22
C VAL A 24 14.09 -0.83 -0.12
N GLU A 25 15.02 -0.20 0.59
CA GLU A 25 14.71 0.69 1.71
C GLU A 25 15.00 2.14 1.34
N ALA A 26 14.13 3.04 1.79
CA ALA A 26 14.37 4.47 1.78
C ALA A 26 13.91 5.03 3.13
N THR A 27 14.83 5.64 3.86
CA THR A 27 14.58 6.27 5.15
C THR A 27 14.42 7.79 5.03
N LYS A 28 14.84 8.35 3.89
CA LYS A 28 14.76 9.77 3.55
C LYS A 28 14.24 9.97 2.14
N THR A 29 13.75 11.18 1.87
CA THR A 29 13.18 11.54 0.56
C THR A 29 14.20 11.39 -0.57
N GLU A 30 15.47 11.74 -0.32
CA GLU A 30 16.54 11.70 -1.31
C GLU A 30 16.95 10.27 -1.68
N GLU A 31 16.58 9.28 -0.85
CA GLU A 31 16.89 7.87 -1.07
C GLU A 31 15.84 7.18 -1.97
N LEU A 32 14.69 7.81 -2.23
CA LEU A 32 13.63 7.24 -3.06
C LEU A 32 14.12 6.97 -4.48
N ASP A 33 14.80 7.93 -5.11
CA ASP A 33 15.35 7.77 -6.46
C ASP A 33 16.29 6.55 -6.54
N THR A 34 17.19 6.41 -5.58
CA THR A 34 18.13 5.27 -5.49
C THR A 34 17.39 3.95 -5.25
N ALA A 35 16.34 3.94 -4.42
CA ALA A 35 15.56 2.73 -4.15
C ALA A 35 14.86 2.22 -5.41
N PHE A 36 14.24 3.11 -6.19
CA PHE A 36 13.59 2.75 -7.45
C PHE A 36 14.60 2.34 -8.54
N ALA A 37 15.72 3.06 -8.66
CA ALA A 37 16.82 2.67 -9.55
C ALA A 37 17.37 1.28 -9.21
N SER A 38 17.51 0.98 -7.92
CA SER A 38 17.95 -0.34 -7.44
C SER A 38 16.95 -1.44 -7.78
N ALA A 39 15.64 -1.20 -7.62
CA ALA A 39 14.61 -2.16 -8.01
C ALA A 39 14.63 -2.45 -9.52
N ALA A 40 14.80 -1.41 -10.35
CA ALA A 40 14.93 -1.55 -11.79
C ALA A 40 16.21 -2.29 -12.19
N ALA A 41 17.35 -1.98 -11.56
CA ALA A 41 18.62 -2.67 -11.79
C ALA A 41 18.56 -4.16 -11.44
N GLN A 42 17.79 -4.51 -10.41
CA GLN A 42 17.48 -5.89 -10.02
C GLN A 42 16.45 -6.57 -10.95
N ARG A 43 15.95 -5.85 -11.96
CA ARG A 43 14.93 -6.30 -12.92
C ARG A 43 13.65 -6.77 -12.22
N ALA A 44 13.21 -6.04 -11.20
CA ALA A 44 11.94 -6.31 -10.55
C ALA A 44 10.78 -6.24 -11.55
N ASP A 45 9.91 -7.26 -11.54
CA ASP A 45 8.74 -7.29 -12.42
C ASP A 45 7.60 -6.39 -11.94
N ALA A 46 7.54 -6.14 -10.61
CA ALA A 46 6.52 -5.32 -9.96
C ALA A 46 7.01 -4.88 -8.57
N MET A 47 6.31 -3.90 -7.98
CA MET A 47 6.62 -3.35 -6.67
C MET A 47 5.41 -3.33 -5.74
N ILE A 48 5.66 -3.60 -4.46
CA ILE A 48 4.72 -3.30 -3.38
C ILE A 48 5.28 -2.12 -2.61
N VAL A 49 4.64 -0.98 -2.71
CA VAL A 49 5.01 0.20 -1.92
C VAL A 49 4.27 0.12 -0.59
N PHE A 50 5.00 -0.24 0.45
CA PHE A 50 4.48 -0.19 1.81
C PHE A 50 4.23 1.26 2.20
N GLY A 51 3.04 1.51 2.72
CA GLY A 51 2.67 2.82 3.20
C GLY A 51 3.34 3.13 4.54
N ASP A 52 4.10 4.20 4.58
CA ASP A 52 4.62 4.85 5.77
C ASP A 52 4.51 6.38 5.63
N ILE A 53 4.96 7.12 6.64
CA ILE A 53 4.85 8.58 6.63
C ILE A 53 5.65 9.20 5.46
N LEU A 54 6.81 8.64 5.11
CA LEU A 54 7.67 9.15 4.06
C LEU A 54 7.00 8.99 2.68
N THR A 55 6.64 7.75 2.36
CA THR A 55 6.02 7.37 1.07
C THR A 55 4.67 8.06 0.88
N ILE A 56 3.85 8.21 1.92
CA ILE A 56 2.58 8.95 1.84
C ILE A 56 2.81 10.43 1.55
N ARG A 57 3.75 11.08 2.26
CA ARG A 57 4.05 12.51 2.05
C ARG A 57 4.65 12.76 0.66
N GLN A 58 5.30 11.76 0.09
CA GLN A 58 5.93 11.79 -1.22
C GLN A 58 5.14 11.03 -2.27
N ALA A 59 3.82 10.83 -2.10
CA ALA A 59 3.03 9.95 -2.96
C ALA A 59 3.18 10.27 -4.46
N THR A 60 3.11 11.56 -4.83
CA THR A 60 3.31 12.00 -6.22
C THR A 60 4.70 11.64 -6.76
N ARG A 61 5.76 11.81 -5.96
CA ARG A 61 7.14 11.44 -6.32
C ARG A 61 7.26 9.93 -6.51
N VAL A 62 6.73 9.15 -5.58
CA VAL A 62 6.75 7.68 -5.62
C VAL A 62 6.00 7.15 -6.84
N VAL A 63 4.82 7.68 -7.13
CA VAL A 63 4.04 7.31 -8.34
C VAL A 63 4.80 7.70 -9.60
N GLY A 64 5.41 8.89 -9.63
CA GLY A 64 6.24 9.34 -10.75
C GLY A 64 7.43 8.42 -11.01
N LEU A 65 8.17 8.04 -9.96
CA LEU A 65 9.29 7.10 -10.07
C LEU A 65 8.84 5.72 -10.55
N ALA A 66 7.72 5.20 -10.05
CA ALA A 66 7.17 3.93 -10.53
C ALA A 66 6.88 3.97 -12.05
N ALA A 67 6.32 5.08 -12.53
CA ALA A 67 6.06 5.29 -13.95
C ALA A 67 7.35 5.45 -14.76
N GLU A 68 8.32 6.23 -14.27
CA GLU A 68 9.61 6.46 -14.94
C GLU A 68 10.37 5.15 -15.17
N TYR A 69 10.45 4.31 -14.14
CA TYR A 69 11.11 3.00 -14.23
C TYR A 69 10.22 1.90 -14.83
N HIS A 70 9.01 2.23 -15.29
CA HIS A 70 8.05 1.27 -15.86
C HIS A 70 7.77 0.09 -14.93
N LEU A 71 7.67 0.35 -13.62
CA LEU A 71 7.43 -0.65 -12.59
C LEU A 71 5.95 -0.65 -12.18
N PRO A 72 5.17 -1.68 -12.54
CA PRO A 72 3.83 -1.86 -12.02
C PRO A 72 3.84 -1.93 -10.50
N ALA A 73 3.07 -1.08 -9.83
CA ALA A 73 3.12 -0.96 -8.38
C ALA A 73 1.74 -1.05 -7.71
N ILE A 74 1.69 -1.76 -6.57
CA ILE A 74 0.55 -1.77 -5.67
C ILE A 74 0.86 -0.91 -4.44
N TYR A 75 -0.10 -0.09 -4.04
CA TYR A 75 0.01 0.87 -2.95
C TYR A 75 -1.04 0.61 -1.88
N PHE A 76 -0.71 0.96 -0.64
CA PHE A 76 -1.58 0.67 0.51
C PHE A 76 -2.61 1.77 0.81
N PHE A 77 -2.35 3.03 0.43
CA PHE A 77 -3.16 4.17 0.84
C PHE A 77 -3.74 4.95 -0.34
N ARG A 78 -4.92 5.57 -0.13
CA ARG A 78 -5.64 6.33 -1.16
C ARG A 78 -4.84 7.50 -1.74
N GLN A 79 -3.85 8.03 -1.03
CA GLN A 79 -2.98 9.12 -1.47
C GLN A 79 -2.23 8.78 -2.77
N PHE A 80 -2.05 7.50 -3.09
CA PHE A 80 -1.42 7.04 -4.32
C PHE A 80 -2.42 6.83 -5.48
N ALA A 81 -3.73 7.02 -5.25
CA ALA A 81 -4.76 6.76 -6.25
C ALA A 81 -4.66 7.70 -7.46
N ASP A 82 -4.02 8.86 -7.30
CA ASP A 82 -3.70 9.76 -8.40
C ASP A 82 -2.43 9.28 -9.12
N GLY A 83 -2.62 8.46 -10.14
CA GLY A 83 -1.56 7.93 -11.01
C GLY A 83 -0.98 6.57 -10.61
N GLY A 84 -1.13 6.11 -9.36
CA GLY A 84 -0.73 4.77 -8.97
C GLY A 84 -1.57 3.68 -9.64
N LEU A 85 -0.95 2.54 -9.98
CA LEU A 85 -1.61 1.47 -10.73
C LEU A 85 -2.73 0.78 -9.95
N VAL A 86 -2.43 0.24 -8.76
CA VAL A 86 -3.45 -0.34 -7.85
C VAL A 86 -3.29 0.21 -6.45
N VAL A 87 -4.37 0.70 -5.86
CA VAL A 87 -4.43 0.97 -4.42
C VAL A 87 -5.33 -0.08 -3.78
N TYR A 88 -4.84 -0.75 -2.76
CA TYR A 88 -5.64 -1.65 -1.95
C TYR A 88 -5.28 -1.53 -0.47
N GLY A 89 -6.23 -1.11 0.35
CA GLY A 89 -6.01 -0.93 1.79
C GLY A 89 -7.27 -0.47 2.53
N PRO A 90 -7.17 -0.33 3.86
CA PRO A 90 -8.31 0.05 4.69
C PRO A 90 -8.77 1.49 4.42
N ASP A 91 -10.08 1.73 4.51
CA ASP A 91 -10.65 3.08 4.49
C ASP A 91 -10.27 3.81 5.79
N ILE A 92 -9.30 4.72 5.69
CA ILE A 92 -8.78 5.47 6.84
C ILE A 92 -9.86 6.38 7.47
N ALA A 93 -10.79 6.90 6.68
CA ALA A 93 -11.88 7.72 7.22
C ALA A 93 -12.88 6.87 8.02
N ASP A 94 -13.16 5.63 7.58
CA ASP A 94 -13.93 4.65 8.36
C ASP A 94 -13.23 4.30 9.68
N LEU A 95 -11.92 4.09 9.65
CA LEU A 95 -11.13 3.82 10.87
C LEU A 95 -11.22 4.97 11.87
N PHE A 96 -11.10 6.23 11.43
CA PHE A 96 -11.24 7.38 12.33
C PHE A 96 -12.66 7.52 12.88
N ARG A 97 -13.70 7.25 12.08
CA ARG A 97 -15.08 7.26 12.56
C ARG A 97 -15.33 6.19 13.62
N ARG A 98 -14.77 4.98 13.45
CA ARG A 98 -14.81 3.91 14.47
C ARG A 98 -14.07 4.28 15.74
N ALA A 99 -12.88 4.87 15.60
CA ALA A 99 -12.12 5.39 16.73
C ALA A 99 -12.91 6.44 17.54
N GLY A 100 -13.71 7.28 16.87
CA GLY A 100 -14.64 8.20 17.54
C GLY A 100 -15.64 7.50 18.47
N GLY A 101 -16.14 6.32 18.07
CA GLY A 101 -17.00 5.49 18.93
C GLY A 101 -16.28 4.94 20.16
N TYR A 102 -14.98 4.66 20.06
CA TYR A 102 -14.17 4.26 21.21
C TYR A 102 -13.98 5.43 22.18
N VAL A 103 -13.65 6.61 21.65
CA VAL A 103 -13.51 7.83 22.43
C VAL A 103 -14.81 8.13 23.20
N ASP A 104 -15.97 8.04 22.56
CA ASP A 104 -17.27 8.23 23.21
C ASP A 104 -17.49 7.25 24.39
N LYS A 105 -17.22 5.96 24.19
CA LYS A 105 -17.35 4.93 25.25
C LYS A 105 -16.42 5.19 26.44
N ILE A 106 -15.18 5.61 26.15
CA ILE A 106 -14.18 5.93 27.18
C ILE A 106 -14.59 7.16 27.97
N LEU A 107 -15.03 8.22 27.28
CA LEU A 107 -15.51 9.45 27.94
C LEU A 107 -16.77 9.21 28.80
N LYS A 108 -17.56 8.18 28.48
CA LYS A 108 -18.70 7.71 29.29
C LYS A 108 -18.32 6.75 30.43
N GLY A 109 -17.02 6.47 30.63
CA GLY A 109 -16.51 5.69 31.77
C GLY A 109 -16.13 4.24 31.47
N THR A 110 -16.20 3.78 30.21
CA THR A 110 -15.72 2.44 29.84
C THR A 110 -14.19 2.41 29.90
N LYS A 111 -13.59 1.40 30.55
CA LYS A 111 -12.13 1.29 30.60
C LYS A 111 -11.59 0.84 29.24
N PRO A 112 -10.49 1.42 28.74
CA PRO A 112 -9.87 0.98 27.48
C PRO A 112 -9.53 -0.50 27.42
N ALA A 113 -9.17 -1.12 28.56
CA ALA A 113 -8.84 -2.54 28.66
C ALA A 113 -10.05 -3.47 28.40
N ASP A 114 -11.27 -2.95 28.55
CA ASP A 114 -12.52 -3.70 28.33
C ASP A 114 -13.02 -3.55 26.88
N LEU A 115 -12.40 -2.67 26.08
CA LEU A 115 -12.75 -2.47 24.68
C LEU A 115 -11.95 -3.44 23.80
N PRO A 116 -12.62 -4.20 22.91
CA PRO A 116 -11.92 -5.12 22.01
C PRO A 116 -11.03 -4.37 21.03
N VAL A 117 -10.00 -5.01 20.48
CA VAL A 117 -9.27 -4.45 19.34
C VAL A 117 -10.07 -4.72 18.07
N GLU A 118 -10.54 -3.67 17.40
CA GLU A 118 -11.24 -3.77 16.12
C GLU A 118 -10.26 -3.86 14.94
N GLN A 119 -10.55 -4.76 14.00
CA GLN A 119 -9.87 -4.85 12.71
C GLN A 119 -10.61 -4.01 11.65
N PRO A 120 -9.91 -3.49 10.62
CA PRO A 120 -10.58 -2.81 9.51
C PRO A 120 -11.60 -3.74 8.84
N THR A 121 -12.83 -3.26 8.66
CA THR A 121 -13.87 -4.00 7.93
C THR A 121 -14.15 -3.44 6.55
N LYS A 122 -13.72 -2.20 6.29
CA LYS A 122 -13.93 -1.49 5.03
C LYS A 122 -12.59 -1.26 4.36
N PHE A 123 -12.50 -1.69 3.10
CA PHE A 123 -11.32 -1.57 2.27
C PHE A 123 -11.68 -0.83 0.98
N GLU A 124 -10.70 -0.10 0.45
CA GLU A 124 -10.79 0.55 -0.85
C GLU A 124 -9.92 -0.22 -1.83
N LEU A 125 -10.46 -0.47 -3.03
CA LEU A 125 -9.72 -0.93 -4.19
C LEU A 125 -9.85 0.12 -5.29
N VAL A 126 -8.72 0.68 -5.72
CA VAL A 126 -8.65 1.59 -6.88
C VAL A 126 -7.73 0.96 -7.91
N ILE A 127 -8.16 0.92 -9.16
CA ILE A 127 -7.34 0.46 -10.28
C ILE A 127 -7.30 1.60 -11.31
N ASN A 128 -6.11 2.09 -11.60
CA ASN A 128 -5.94 3.16 -12.58
C ASN A 128 -5.75 2.59 -13.98
N MET A 129 -6.83 2.66 -14.77
CA MET A 129 -6.83 2.16 -16.14
C MET A 129 -5.93 2.96 -17.09
N LYS A 130 -5.65 4.25 -16.80
CA LYS A 130 -4.71 5.06 -17.59
C LYS A 130 -3.29 4.57 -17.35
N THR A 131 -2.92 4.34 -16.09
CA THR A 131 -1.61 3.79 -15.72
C THR A 131 -1.43 2.38 -16.24
N ALA A 132 -2.46 1.53 -16.15
CA ALA A 132 -2.41 0.18 -16.72
C ALA A 132 -2.12 0.21 -18.24
N LYS A 133 -2.79 1.11 -18.98
CA LYS A 133 -2.55 1.29 -20.41
C LYS A 133 -1.15 1.83 -20.71
N ALA A 134 -0.64 2.76 -19.91
CA ALA A 134 0.71 3.30 -20.07
C ALA A 134 1.81 2.25 -19.80
N LEU A 135 1.51 1.23 -19.00
CA LEU A 135 2.38 0.09 -18.72
C LEU A 135 2.10 -1.12 -19.63
N ASP A 136 1.28 -0.96 -20.68
CA ASP A 136 0.86 -2.04 -21.59
C ASP A 136 0.23 -3.27 -20.88
N LEU A 137 -0.42 -3.04 -19.74
CA LEU A 137 -1.08 -4.08 -18.95
C LEU A 137 -2.54 -4.25 -19.33
N THR A 138 -2.95 -5.51 -19.54
CA THR A 138 -4.36 -5.88 -19.68
C THR A 138 -4.93 -6.24 -18.32
N VAL A 139 -5.86 -5.43 -17.80
CA VAL A 139 -6.53 -5.70 -16.52
C VAL A 139 -7.71 -6.67 -16.74
N PRO A 140 -7.74 -7.84 -16.07
CA PRO A 140 -8.83 -8.78 -16.23
C PRO A 140 -10.17 -8.21 -15.71
N PRO A 141 -11.30 -8.44 -16.40
CA PRO A 141 -12.62 -7.95 -15.98
C PRO A 141 -13.07 -8.43 -14.59
N LEU A 142 -12.53 -9.56 -14.12
CA LEU A 142 -12.85 -10.09 -12.79
C LEU A 142 -12.43 -9.12 -11.67
N VAL A 143 -11.30 -8.42 -11.85
CA VAL A 143 -10.73 -7.52 -10.85
C VAL A 143 -11.44 -6.16 -10.83
N THR A 144 -12.03 -5.74 -11.96
CA THR A 144 -12.79 -4.47 -12.03
C THR A 144 -14.23 -4.60 -11.53
N ARG A 145 -14.78 -5.82 -11.47
CA ARG A 145 -16.14 -6.08 -10.94
C ARG A 145 -16.26 -5.85 -9.44
N SER A 146 -15.17 -6.00 -8.68
CA SER A 146 -15.16 -5.76 -7.23
C SER A 146 -15.08 -4.28 -6.85
N CYS A 147 -14.90 -3.37 -7.81
CA CYS A 147 -14.84 -1.92 -7.58
C CYS A 147 -16.22 -1.22 -7.69
N ARG A 148 -17.32 -1.97 -7.67
CA ARG A 148 -18.68 -1.44 -7.87
C ARG A 148 -19.40 -1.14 -6.57
#